data_AF-A0AAD4HRA7-F1
#
_entry.id   AF-A0AAD4HRA7-F1
#
_cell.length_a   1.000
_cell.length_b   1.000
_cell.length_c   1.000
_cell.angle_alpha   90.00
_cell.angle_beta   90.00
_cell.angle_gamma   90.00
#
_symmetry.space_group_name_H-M   'P 1'
#
loop_
_entity.id
_entity.type
_entity.pdbx_description
1 polymer ?
#
loop_
_entity_poly.entity_id
_entity_poly.type
_entity_poly.pdbx_seq_one_letter_code
_entity_poly.pdbx_strand_id
1 'polypeptide(L)'
;GEVWRLFKDVFNISQDTDFILHQAASREDVYSYEYEDSPGPNCKALAFDLKHGAKSPWNNKVIRLLLEELQRRGDEENWPFRRSDVYFREVLQVQYKCLCMVWMAAQPKVTAKGILETLAEVEQRLITKKDESLKATHQTTRQKNKYLRRVMVLDHLVNHKADENEEDLPAWQWLQQLIRMLGEDSIS
;
A
#
# COMPACT_ATOMS: atom_id res chain seq x y z
N GLY A 1 8.98 8.48 0.67
CA GLY A 1 8.37 9.52 1.51
C GLY A 1 8.97 9.46 2.90
N GLU A 2 8.99 10.59 3.60
CA GLU A 2 9.65 10.79 4.88
C GLU A 2 9.04 9.90 5.98
N VAL A 3 7.72 9.76 5.98
CA VAL A 3 7.00 8.84 6.87
C VAL A 3 7.43 7.39 6.65
N TRP A 4 7.60 6.96 5.40
CA TRP A 4 8.05 5.59 5.12
C TRP A 4 9.48 5.35 5.63
N ARG A 5 10.38 6.33 5.46
CA ARG A 5 11.75 6.25 6.00
C ARG A 5 11.74 6.18 7.53
N LEU A 6 10.87 6.95 8.19
CA LEU A 6 10.70 6.88 9.64
C LEU A 6 10.30 5.47 10.09
N PHE A 7 9.28 4.87 9.47
CA PHE A 7 8.84 3.51 9.82
C PHE A 7 9.94 2.48 9.56
N LYS A 8 10.69 2.64 8.45
CA LYS A 8 11.85 1.81 8.12
C LYS A 8 12.83 1.75 9.27
N ASP A 9 13.20 2.91 9.79
CA ASP A 9 14.22 3.06 10.81
C ASP A 9 13.72 2.65 12.20
N VAL A 10 12.49 3.04 12.56
CA VAL A 10 11.93 2.79 13.91
C VAL A 10 11.57 1.31 14.10
N PHE A 11 10.99 0.67 13.08
CA PHE A 11 10.54 -0.72 13.17
C PHE A 11 11.52 -1.71 12.54
N ASN A 12 12.65 -1.22 12.01
CA ASN A 12 13.68 -2.01 11.34
C ASN A 12 13.11 -2.91 10.21
N ILE A 13 12.23 -2.34 9.39
CA ILE A 13 11.60 -3.02 8.24
C ILE A 13 12.14 -2.42 6.94
N SER A 14 12.37 -3.19 5.87
CA SER A 14 12.77 -2.64 4.57
C SER A 14 11.61 -2.46 3.61
N GLN A 15 10.52 -3.18 3.83
CA GLN A 15 9.26 -3.13 3.10
C GLN A 15 8.12 -3.53 4.05
N ASP A 16 6.89 -3.17 3.72
CA ASP A 16 5.73 -3.47 4.58
C ASP A 16 5.58 -4.97 4.87
N THR A 17 5.98 -5.84 3.93
CA THR A 17 5.94 -7.29 4.10
C THR A 17 6.90 -7.83 5.15
N ASP A 18 7.94 -7.09 5.52
CA ASP A 18 8.85 -7.52 6.59
C ASP A 18 8.17 -7.41 7.96
N PHE A 19 7.12 -6.60 8.05
CA PHE A 19 6.35 -6.40 9.27
C PHE A 19 5.55 -7.64 9.70
N ILE A 20 5.45 -8.68 8.86
CA ILE A 20 4.79 -9.95 9.23
C ILE A 20 5.45 -10.64 10.42
N LEU A 21 6.76 -10.43 10.63
CA LEU A 21 7.54 -10.98 11.73
C LEU A 21 7.60 -10.04 12.94
N HIS A 22 6.94 -8.88 12.87
CA HIS A 22 7.00 -7.88 13.93
C HIS A 22 6.29 -8.37 15.19
N GLN A 23 6.94 -8.16 16.33
CA GLN A 23 6.37 -8.46 17.63
C GLN A 23 5.42 -7.34 18.05
N ALA A 24 4.13 -7.67 18.17
CA ALA A 24 3.14 -6.74 18.69
C ALA A 24 3.41 -6.42 20.17
N ALA A 25 2.87 -5.29 20.63
CA ALA A 25 2.84 -4.96 22.05
C ALA A 25 2.18 -6.08 22.86
N SER A 26 2.70 -6.36 24.05
CA SER A 26 2.12 -7.37 24.94
C SER A 26 0.73 -6.93 25.39
N ARG A 27 -0.16 -7.89 25.67
CA ARG A 27 -1.51 -7.54 26.14
C ARG A 27 -1.46 -6.91 27.51
N GLU A 28 -0.52 -7.36 28.31
CA GLU A 28 -0.27 -6.92 29.67
C GLU A 28 0.15 -5.45 29.67
N ASP A 29 1.12 -5.06 28.83
CA ASP A 29 1.55 -3.65 28.74
C ASP A 29 0.43 -2.73 28.23
N VAL A 30 -0.33 -3.18 27.23
CA VAL A 30 -1.46 -2.42 26.69
C VAL A 30 -2.54 -2.25 27.76
N TYR A 31 -2.91 -3.33 28.44
CA TYR A 31 -3.90 -3.31 29.50
C TYR A 31 -3.46 -2.43 30.67
N SER A 32 -2.25 -2.64 31.16
CA SER A 32 -1.70 -1.88 32.26
C SER A 32 -1.50 -0.42 31.88
N TYR A 33 -1.28 -0.02 30.63
CA TYR A 33 -1.27 1.39 30.25
C TYR A 33 -2.67 2.01 30.20
N GLU A 34 -3.69 1.22 29.82
CA GLU A 34 -5.06 1.71 29.67
C GLU A 34 -5.81 1.82 31.00
N TYR A 35 -5.52 0.94 31.95
CA TYR A 35 -6.31 0.77 33.18
C TYR A 35 -5.50 0.89 34.47
N GLU A 36 -4.19 0.76 34.38
CA GLU A 36 -3.29 0.90 35.52
C GLU A 36 -2.39 2.13 35.22
N ASP A 37 -1.85 2.83 36.20
CA ASP A 37 -0.99 4.00 35.92
C ASP A 37 0.43 3.57 35.44
N SER A 38 0.48 2.61 34.51
CA SER A 38 1.71 2.02 33.98
C SER A 38 2.36 2.95 32.94
N PRO A 39 3.71 2.91 32.81
CA PRO A 39 4.40 3.59 31.73
C PRO A 39 3.87 3.17 30.35
N GLY A 40 3.71 4.15 29.47
CA GLY A 40 3.29 3.93 28.09
C GLY A 40 4.37 3.29 27.20
N PRO A 41 4.15 3.28 25.87
CA PRO A 41 5.04 2.63 24.90
C PRO A 41 6.51 3.06 25.04
N ASN A 42 7.42 2.09 24.94
CA ASN A 42 8.86 2.32 25.01
C ASN A 42 9.38 3.04 23.75
N CYS A 43 9.89 4.26 23.91
CA CYS A 43 10.40 5.07 22.80
C CYS A 43 11.59 4.45 22.04
N LYS A 44 12.33 3.52 22.64
CA LYS A 44 13.48 2.84 22.01
C LYS A 44 13.11 1.52 21.34
N ALA A 45 11.94 0.97 21.67
CA ALA A 45 11.46 -0.31 21.16
C ALA A 45 9.95 -0.18 20.96
N LEU A 46 9.55 0.68 20.02
CA LEU A 46 8.15 0.93 19.74
C LEU A 46 7.51 -0.32 19.15
N ALA A 47 6.38 -0.71 19.72
CA ALA A 47 5.56 -1.80 19.22
C ALA A 47 4.10 -1.34 19.17
N PHE A 48 3.43 -1.61 18.05
CA PHE A 48 2.01 -1.39 17.95
C PHE A 48 1.22 -2.51 18.62
N ASP A 49 0.06 -2.16 19.15
CA ASP A 49 -0.98 -3.13 19.45
C ASP A 49 -1.77 -3.41 18.18
N LEU A 50 -1.48 -4.55 17.55
CA LEU A 50 -2.05 -4.92 16.25
C LEU A 50 -3.48 -5.48 16.35
N LYS A 51 -4.04 -5.60 17.56
CA LYS A 51 -5.43 -6.06 17.76
C LYS A 51 -6.43 -4.91 17.80
N HIS A 52 -5.98 -3.70 18.11
CA HIS A 52 -6.85 -2.52 18.19
C HIS A 52 -6.55 -1.49 17.10
N GLY A 53 -7.48 -0.55 16.91
CA GLY A 53 -7.34 0.49 15.90
C GLY A 53 -6.27 1.53 16.25
N ALA A 54 -5.93 2.39 15.29
CA ALA A 54 -5.00 3.52 15.47
C ALA A 54 -5.43 4.53 16.55
N LYS A 55 -6.71 4.49 16.94
CA LYS A 55 -7.31 5.36 17.94
C LYS A 55 -7.31 4.75 19.35
N SER A 56 -6.84 3.51 19.55
CA SER A 56 -6.67 2.98 20.90
C SER A 56 -5.67 3.86 21.68
N PRO A 57 -5.82 3.98 23.00
CA PRO A 57 -4.88 4.74 23.82
C PRO A 57 -3.41 4.39 23.54
N TRP A 58 -3.08 3.10 23.50
CA TRP A 58 -1.72 2.62 23.20
C TRP A 58 -1.25 3.09 21.81
N ASN A 59 -1.98 2.75 20.75
CA ASN A 59 -1.56 3.07 19.38
C ASN A 59 -1.56 4.57 19.11
N ASN A 60 -2.47 5.33 19.73
CA ASN A 60 -2.48 6.78 19.64
C ASN A 60 -1.20 7.38 20.25
N LYS A 61 -0.73 6.82 21.37
CA LYS A 61 0.53 7.23 22.00
C LYS A 61 1.73 6.87 21.12
N VAL A 62 1.77 5.67 20.53
CA VAL A 62 2.82 5.29 19.55
C VAL A 62 2.84 6.26 18.35
N ILE A 63 1.68 6.56 17.75
CA ILE A 63 1.58 7.51 16.63
C ILE A 63 2.06 8.90 17.02
N ARG A 64 1.80 9.34 18.25
CA ARG A 64 2.28 10.63 18.76
C ARG A 64 3.80 10.66 18.89
N LEU A 65 4.40 9.59 19.42
CA LEU A 65 5.86 9.46 19.50
C LEU A 65 6.50 9.44 18.11
N LEU A 66 5.87 8.77 17.13
CA LEU A 66 6.30 8.81 15.73
C LEU A 66 6.19 10.21 15.12
N LEU A 67 5.12 10.95 15.43
CA LEU A 67 4.95 12.33 14.96
C LEU A 67 6.02 13.26 15.53
N GLU A 68 6.29 13.17 16.83
CA GLU A 68 7.35 13.93 17.51
C GLU A 68 8.72 13.62 16.88
N GLU A 69 9.02 12.35 16.61
CA GLU A 69 10.26 11.94 15.95
C GLU A 69 10.35 12.43 14.49
N LEU A 70 9.23 12.43 13.76
CA LEU A 70 9.17 12.96 12.40
C LEU A 70 9.46 14.47 12.38
N GLN A 71 8.88 15.22 13.32
CA GLN A 71 9.12 16.65 13.46
C GLN A 71 10.58 16.94 13.80
N ARG A 72 11.14 16.20 14.77
CA ARG A 72 12.56 16.30 15.14
C ARG A 72 13.48 16.11 13.92
N ARG A 73 13.24 15.05 13.13
CA ARG A 73 14.02 14.80 11.90
C ARG A 73 13.81 15.89 10.85
N GLY A 74 12.60 16.40 10.70
CA GLY A 74 12.29 17.47 9.77
C GLY A 74 13.04 18.77 10.10
N ASP A 75 13.16 19.10 11.38
CA ASP A 75 13.92 20.25 11.86
C ASP A 75 15.43 20.04 11.72
N GLU A 76 15.95 18.86 12.08
CA GLU A 76 17.38 18.55 11.98
C GLU A 76 17.89 18.47 10.54
N GLU A 77 17.11 17.89 9.64
CA GLU A 77 17.47 17.72 8.24
C GLU A 77 17.03 18.91 7.35
N ASN A 78 16.46 19.97 7.95
CA ASN A 78 15.98 21.16 7.26
C ASN A 78 15.09 20.85 6.04
N TRP A 79 14.04 20.04 6.23
CA TRP A 79 13.21 19.64 5.10
C TRP A 79 12.52 20.82 4.42
N PRO A 80 12.52 20.89 3.07
CA PRO A 80 12.02 22.04 2.33
C PRO A 80 10.51 22.24 2.41
N PHE A 81 9.75 21.21 2.82
CA PHE A 81 8.29 21.24 2.91
C PHE A 81 7.83 20.99 4.34
N ARG A 82 7.30 22.03 4.99
CA ARG A 82 6.60 21.89 6.27
C ARG A 82 5.13 21.52 6.00
N ARG A 83 4.74 20.31 6.39
CA ARG A 83 3.33 19.88 6.39
C ARG A 83 2.75 20.05 7.79
N SER A 84 1.43 20.13 7.88
CA SER A 84 0.76 20.23 9.17
C SER A 84 0.84 18.92 9.96
N ASP A 85 0.79 19.02 11.28
CA ASP A 85 0.72 17.86 12.17
C ASP A 85 -0.47 16.95 11.88
N VAL A 86 -1.59 17.56 11.47
CA VAL A 86 -2.80 16.85 11.04
C VAL A 86 -2.49 15.96 9.83
N TYR A 87 -1.82 16.51 8.82
CA TYR A 87 -1.42 15.76 7.64
C TYR A 87 -0.50 14.59 8.01
N PHE A 88 0.55 14.82 8.79
CA PHE A 88 1.47 13.75 9.16
C PHE A 88 0.78 12.68 10.01
N ARG A 89 -0.07 13.08 10.95
CA ARG A 89 -0.88 12.13 11.75
C ARG A 89 -1.75 11.25 10.86
N GLU A 90 -2.39 11.81 9.83
CA GLU A 90 -3.19 11.03 8.88
C GLU A 90 -2.33 10.03 8.10
N VAL A 91 -1.17 10.45 7.58
CA VAL A 91 -0.26 9.56 6.84
C VAL A 91 0.28 8.45 7.75
N LEU A 92 0.66 8.76 9.00
CA LEU A 92 1.09 7.76 9.99
C LEU A 92 -0.02 6.74 10.28
N GLN A 93 -1.28 7.19 10.40
CA GLN A 93 -2.43 6.32 10.62
C GLN A 93 -2.72 5.42 9.41
N VAL A 94 -2.59 5.95 8.20
CA VAL A 94 -2.73 5.16 6.96
C VAL A 94 -1.63 4.10 6.91
N GLN A 95 -0.38 4.47 7.17
CA GLN A 95 0.73 3.51 7.18
C GLN A 95 0.54 2.42 8.24
N TYR A 96 0.11 2.79 9.46
CA TYR A 96 -0.25 1.83 10.50
C TYR A 96 -1.31 0.82 10.01
N LYS A 97 -2.39 1.30 9.36
CA LYS A 97 -3.43 0.42 8.83
C LYS A 97 -2.88 -0.55 7.79
N CYS A 98 -2.01 -0.09 6.89
CA CYS A 98 -1.34 -0.94 5.91
C CYS A 98 -0.53 -2.05 6.60
N LEU A 99 0.30 -1.70 7.58
CA LEU A 99 1.10 -2.66 8.34
C LEU A 99 0.25 -3.66 9.12
N CYS A 100 -0.83 -3.18 9.76
CA CYS A 100 -1.79 -4.03 10.45
C CYS A 100 -2.44 -5.03 9.49
N MET A 101 -2.87 -4.60 8.29
CA MET A 101 -3.42 -5.50 7.28
C MET A 101 -2.42 -6.57 6.83
N VAL A 102 -1.16 -6.18 6.62
CA VAL A 102 -0.08 -7.11 6.23
C VAL A 102 0.17 -8.13 7.34
N TRP A 103 0.29 -7.68 8.58
CA TRP A 103 0.49 -8.55 9.74
C TRP A 103 -0.68 -9.51 9.96
N MET A 104 -1.91 -9.01 9.90
CA MET A 104 -3.14 -9.81 10.03
C MET A 104 -3.27 -10.83 8.89
N ALA A 105 -2.85 -10.47 7.67
CA ALA A 105 -2.85 -11.41 6.55
C ALA A 105 -1.86 -12.57 6.77
N ALA A 106 -0.79 -12.36 7.52
CA ALA A 106 0.20 -13.37 7.87
C ALA A 106 -0.14 -14.19 9.13
N GLN A 107 -1.23 -13.87 9.83
CA GLN A 107 -1.63 -14.70 10.97
C GLN A 107 -2.24 -16.04 10.50
N PRO A 108 -2.01 -17.14 11.25
CA PRO A 108 -2.68 -18.41 10.99
C PRO A 108 -4.19 -18.29 11.04
N LYS A 109 -4.87 -18.90 10.07
CA LYS A 109 -6.33 -18.92 9.98
C LYS A 109 -6.89 -20.30 10.28
N VAL A 110 -8.14 -20.35 10.71
CA VAL A 110 -8.86 -21.62 10.83
C VAL A 110 -9.33 -22.03 9.44
N THR A 111 -8.91 -23.22 9.00
CA THR A 111 -9.28 -23.82 7.72
C THR A 111 -10.75 -24.24 7.70
N ALA A 112 -11.28 -24.55 6.52
CA ALA A 112 -12.66 -25.08 6.37
C ALA A 112 -12.92 -26.37 7.17
N LYS A 113 -11.85 -27.09 7.56
CA LYS A 113 -11.91 -28.30 8.39
C LYS A 113 -11.89 -28.00 9.89
N GLY A 114 -11.87 -26.73 10.29
CA GLY A 114 -11.77 -26.32 11.69
C GLY A 114 -10.36 -26.41 12.29
N ILE A 115 -9.35 -26.69 11.47
CA ILE A 115 -7.95 -26.85 11.90
C ILE A 115 -7.20 -25.53 11.68
N LEU A 116 -6.37 -25.11 12.64
CA LEU A 116 -5.53 -23.93 12.50
C LEU A 116 -4.41 -24.20 11.47
N GLU A 117 -4.19 -23.27 10.54
CA GLU A 117 -3.09 -23.33 9.59
C GLU A 117 -1.74 -23.51 10.30
N THR A 118 -0.92 -24.40 9.76
CA THR A 118 0.50 -24.51 10.09
C THR A 118 1.28 -23.34 9.49
N LEU A 119 2.49 -23.08 9.99
CA LEU A 119 3.36 -22.04 9.45
C LEU A 119 3.63 -22.24 7.94
N ALA A 120 3.81 -23.49 7.50
CA ALA A 120 4.01 -23.82 6.09
C ALA A 120 2.76 -23.50 5.24
N GLU A 121 1.57 -23.76 5.75
CA GLU A 121 0.31 -23.42 5.05
C GLU A 121 0.11 -21.89 4.97
N VAL A 122 0.46 -21.15 6.03
CA VAL A 122 0.45 -19.68 6.02
C VAL A 122 1.42 -19.14 4.96
N GLU A 123 2.66 -19.62 4.96
CA GLU A 123 3.68 -19.21 3.99
C GLU A 123 3.21 -19.49 2.55
N GLN A 124 2.72 -20.71 2.29
CA GLN A 124 2.19 -21.07 0.97
C GLN A 124 1.03 -20.17 0.55
N ARG A 125 0.13 -19.83 1.48
CA ARG A 125 -0.99 -18.90 1.22
C ARG A 125 -0.49 -17.49 0.86
N LEU A 126 0.54 -17.00 1.54
CA LEU A 126 1.14 -15.69 1.24
C LEU A 126 1.84 -15.68 -0.12
N ILE A 127 2.57 -16.74 -0.47
CA ILE A 127 3.21 -16.91 -1.78
C ILE A 127 2.16 -16.92 -2.89
N THR A 128 1.15 -17.78 -2.79
CA THR A 128 0.08 -17.90 -3.80
C THR A 128 -0.62 -16.56 -4.02
N LYS A 129 -0.95 -15.83 -2.94
CA LYS A 129 -1.58 -14.51 -3.04
C LYS A 129 -0.68 -13.48 -3.72
N LYS A 130 0.63 -13.51 -3.45
CA LYS A 130 1.60 -12.62 -4.11
C LYS A 130 1.68 -12.93 -5.60
N ASP A 131 1.73 -14.20 -5.99
CA ASP A 131 1.77 -14.63 -7.38
C ASP A 131 0.50 -14.23 -8.14
N GLU A 132 -0.68 -14.38 -7.54
CA GLU A 132 -1.95 -13.91 -8.11
C GLU A 132 -1.94 -12.41 -8.36
N SER A 133 -1.47 -11.62 -7.38
CA SER A 133 -1.36 -10.17 -7.50
C SER A 133 -0.38 -9.74 -8.61
N LEU A 134 0.76 -10.43 -8.74
CA LEU A 134 1.73 -10.18 -9.81
C LEU A 134 1.15 -10.53 -11.19
N LYS A 135 0.44 -11.66 -11.30
CA LYS A 135 -0.25 -12.05 -12.55
C LYS A 135 -1.28 -11.01 -12.97
N ALA A 136 -2.12 -10.55 -12.03
CA ALA A 136 -3.10 -9.49 -12.30
C ALA A 136 -2.42 -8.19 -12.76
N THR A 137 -1.36 -7.77 -12.06
CA THR A 137 -0.60 -6.56 -12.42
C THR A 137 0.01 -6.65 -13.81
N HIS A 138 0.62 -7.79 -14.15
CA HIS A 138 1.15 -8.04 -15.49
C HIS A 138 0.06 -8.02 -16.55
N GLN A 139 -1.10 -8.60 -16.28
CA GLN A 139 -2.24 -8.57 -17.18
C GLN A 139 -2.70 -7.13 -17.44
N THR A 140 -2.98 -6.36 -16.39
CA THR A 140 -3.39 -4.95 -16.51
C THR A 140 -2.35 -4.12 -17.27
N THR A 141 -1.06 -4.31 -16.96
CA THR A 141 0.03 -3.60 -17.65
C THR A 141 0.08 -3.96 -19.15
N ARG A 142 -0.09 -5.24 -19.50
CA ARG A 142 -0.15 -5.70 -20.89
C ARG A 142 -1.35 -5.10 -21.62
N GLN A 143 -2.53 -5.10 -21.00
CA GLN A 143 -3.76 -4.52 -21.57
C GLN A 143 -3.59 -3.02 -21.84
N LYS A 144 -3.09 -2.28 -20.85
CA LYS A 144 -2.79 -0.85 -20.98
C LYS A 144 -1.78 -0.56 -22.08
N ASN A 145 -0.67 -1.29 -22.13
CA ASN A 145 0.33 -1.12 -23.18
C ASN A 145 -0.22 -1.44 -24.57
N LYS A 146 -1.10 -2.45 -24.69
CA LYS A 146 -1.77 -2.80 -25.94
C LYS A 146 -2.75 -1.71 -26.38
N TYR A 147 -3.52 -1.15 -25.45
CA TYR A 147 -4.40 0.00 -25.70
C TYR A 147 -3.60 1.20 -26.22
N LEU A 148 -2.57 1.63 -25.48
CA LEU A 148 -1.76 2.79 -25.84
C LEU A 148 -1.11 2.62 -27.22
N ARG A 149 -0.61 1.42 -27.54
CA ARG A 149 -0.07 1.12 -28.89
C ARG A 149 -1.13 1.24 -29.97
N ARG A 150 -2.34 0.71 -29.75
CA ARG A 150 -3.44 0.78 -30.73
C ARG A 150 -3.88 2.23 -30.99
N VAL A 151 -4.03 3.02 -29.93
CA VAL A 151 -4.35 4.45 -30.05
C VAL A 151 -3.25 5.17 -30.83
N MET A 152 -1.98 4.97 -30.46
CA MET A 152 -0.85 5.61 -31.14
C MET A 152 -0.78 5.25 -32.64
N VAL A 153 -0.98 3.98 -32.99
CA VAL A 153 -0.97 3.53 -34.40
C VAL A 153 -2.14 4.13 -35.17
N LEU A 154 -3.34 4.16 -34.59
CA LEU A 154 -4.53 4.74 -35.25
C LEU A 154 -4.39 6.25 -35.41
N ASP A 155 -3.84 6.95 -34.41
CA ASP A 155 -3.55 8.38 -34.50
C ASP A 155 -2.58 8.65 -35.66
N HIS A 156 -1.50 7.88 -35.77
CA HIS A 156 -0.56 8.02 -36.89
C HIS A 156 -1.23 7.71 -38.23
N LEU A 157 -2.01 6.64 -38.32
CA LEU A 157 -2.63 6.21 -39.57
C LEU A 157 -3.69 7.22 -40.05
N VAL A 158 -4.52 7.73 -39.15
CA VAL A 158 -5.52 8.76 -39.47
C VAL A 158 -4.84 10.03 -39.96
N ASN A 159 -3.74 10.45 -39.32
CA ASN A 159 -2.98 11.61 -39.76
C ASN A 159 -2.41 11.40 -41.18
N HIS A 160 -1.76 10.26 -41.43
CA HIS A 160 -1.20 9.93 -42.74
C HIS A 160 -2.28 9.91 -43.84
N LYS A 161 -3.41 9.25 -43.58
CA LYS A 161 -4.53 9.16 -44.53
C LYS A 161 -5.20 10.50 -44.79
N ALA A 162 -5.24 11.37 -43.79
CA ALA A 162 -5.71 12.74 -43.95
C ALA A 162 -4.75 13.57 -44.84
N ASP A 163 -3.44 13.39 -44.68
CA ASP A 163 -2.43 14.04 -45.51
C ASP A 163 -2.47 13.57 -46.98
N GLU A 164 -2.71 12.29 -47.21
CA GLU A 164 -2.82 11.69 -48.56
C GLU A 164 -4.24 11.80 -49.17
N ASN A 165 -5.22 12.32 -48.43
CA ASN A 165 -6.63 12.43 -48.82
C ASN A 165 -7.23 11.09 -49.33
N GLU A 166 -6.94 10.01 -48.60
CA GLU A 166 -7.39 8.67 -48.95
C GLU A 166 -8.91 8.47 -48.71
N GLU A 167 -9.58 7.74 -49.60
CA GLU A 167 -11.03 7.52 -49.58
C GLU A 167 -11.52 6.76 -48.34
N ASP A 168 -10.66 5.92 -47.75
CA ASP A 168 -11.00 5.10 -46.58
C ASP A 168 -10.78 5.81 -45.24
N LEU A 169 -10.35 7.08 -45.24
CA LEU A 169 -10.14 7.90 -44.04
C LEU A 169 -11.34 7.86 -43.06
N PRO A 170 -12.62 7.96 -43.48
CA PRO A 170 -13.75 7.92 -42.56
C PRO A 170 -13.85 6.59 -41.79
N ALA A 171 -13.47 5.47 -42.42
CA ALA A 171 -13.47 4.16 -41.76
C ALA A 171 -12.42 4.09 -40.64
N TRP A 172 -11.24 4.68 -40.87
CA TRP A 172 -10.17 4.72 -39.87
C TRP A 172 -10.46 5.69 -38.73
N GLN A 173 -11.10 6.83 -39.01
CA GLN A 173 -11.59 7.74 -37.98
C GLN A 173 -12.67 7.09 -37.11
N TRP A 174 -13.60 6.35 -37.73
CA TRP A 174 -14.59 5.58 -36.98
C TRP A 174 -13.94 4.52 -36.08
N LEU A 175 -12.94 3.79 -36.59
CA LEU A 175 -12.21 2.79 -35.80
C LEU A 175 -11.44 3.42 -34.63
N GLN A 176 -10.81 4.58 -34.85
CA GLN A 176 -10.14 5.36 -33.81
C GLN A 176 -11.11 5.79 -32.71
N GLN A 177 -12.28 6.31 -33.08
CA GLN A 177 -13.32 6.66 -32.13
C GLN A 177 -13.83 5.45 -31.36
N LEU A 178 -14.06 4.32 -32.05
CA LEU A 178 -14.49 3.08 -31.43
C LEU A 178 -13.48 2.59 -30.36
N ILE A 179 -12.19 2.53 -30.69
CA ILE A 179 -11.16 2.09 -29.73
C ILE A 179 -11.07 3.03 -28.52
N ARG A 180 -11.18 4.35 -28.74
CA ARG A 180 -11.19 5.31 -27.64
C ARG A 180 -12.44 5.20 -26.76
N MET A 181 -13.60 4.92 -27.34
CA MET A 181 -14.85 4.68 -26.58
C MET A 181 -14.77 3.40 -25.74
N LEU A 182 -14.16 2.35 -26.28
CA LEU A 182 -14.04 1.06 -25.58
C LEU A 182 -13.04 1.13 -24.40
N GLY A 183 -12.05 2.03 -24.44
CA GLY A 183 -11.14 2.29 -23.33
C GLY A 183 -10.17 1.15 -22.99
N GLU A 184 -9.36 1.34 -21.95
CA GLU A 184 -8.30 0.40 -21.54
C GLU A 184 -8.84 -0.99 -21.14
N ASP A 185 -9.98 -1.02 -20.46
CA ASP A 185 -10.54 -2.23 -19.84
C ASP A 185 -11.21 -3.20 -20.82
N SER A 186 -11.55 -2.72 -22.02
CA SER A 186 -12.15 -3.55 -23.08
C SER A 186 -11.14 -4.43 -23.83
N ILE A 187 -9.84 -4.18 -23.64
CA ILE A 187 -8.80 -4.79 -24.44
C ILE A 187 -8.30 -6.06 -23.72
N SER A 188 -8.70 -7.21 -24.27
CA SER A 188 -8.19 -8.54 -23.91
C SER A 188 -6.80 -8.80 -24.48
#